data_AF-A0A531MFD8-F1
#
_entry.id   AF-A0A531MFD8-F1
#
_cell.length_a   1.000
_cell.length_b   1.000
_cell.length_c   1.000
_cell.angle_alpha   90.00
_cell.angle_beta   90.00
_cell.angle_gamma   90.00
#
_symmetry.space_group_name_H-M   'P 1'
#
loop_
_entity.id
_entity.type
_entity.pdbx_description
1 polymer ?
#
loop_
_entity_poly.entity_id
_entity_poly.type
_entity_poly.pdbx_seq_one_letter_code
_entity_poly.pdbx_strand_id
1 'polypeptide(L)' 'MTSALPFDDFRNLLDNLPPADLKAEARVRTLFAKADKPRNSLGRVEDIAAWLAA' A
#
# COMPACT_ATOMS: atom_id res chain seq x y z
N MET A 1 -4.17 25.91 -8.98
CA MET A 1 -3.40 26.71 -9.94
C MET A 1 -2.19 25.90 -10.33
N THR A 2 -2.03 25.53 -11.59
CA THR A 2 -0.83 24.86 -12.09
C THR A 2 0.32 25.87 -12.06
N SER A 3 1.45 25.48 -11.45
CA SER A 3 2.63 26.34 -11.40
C SER A 3 3.18 26.50 -12.81
N ALA A 4 3.45 27.73 -13.27
CA ALA A 4 4.08 27.99 -14.56
C ALA A 4 5.57 27.61 -14.61
N LEU A 5 6.08 26.94 -13.56
CA LEU A 5 7.47 26.49 -13.45
C LEU A 5 7.60 25.01 -13.89
N PRO A 6 8.70 24.64 -14.55
CA PRO A 6 8.92 23.27 -14.98
C PRO A 6 8.91 22.28 -13.81
N PHE A 7 8.06 21.27 -13.94
CA PHE A 7 7.91 20.12 -13.04
C PHE A 7 7.29 20.37 -11.65
N ASP A 8 6.93 21.60 -11.30
CA ASP A 8 6.39 21.89 -9.96
C ASP A 8 5.08 21.17 -9.68
N ASP A 9 4.22 21.01 -10.68
CA ASP A 9 2.98 20.24 -10.51
C ASP A 9 3.30 18.77 -10.16
N PHE A 10 4.35 18.18 -10.73
CA PHE A 10 4.78 16.82 -10.38
C PHE A 10 5.41 16.74 -8.98
N ARG A 11 6.23 17.73 -8.59
CA ARG A 11 6.78 17.80 -7.22
C ARG A 11 5.66 17.91 -6.20
N ASN A 12 4.67 18.77 -6.46
CA ASN A 12 3.49 18.90 -5.63
C ASN A 12 2.71 17.58 -5.53
N LEU A 13 2.57 16.81 -6.61
CA LEU A 13 1.92 15.48 -6.55
C LEU A 13 2.71 14.48 -5.68
N LEU A 14 4.04 14.48 -5.77
CA LEU A 14 4.90 13.63 -4.94
C LEU A 14 4.84 14.03 -3.46
N ASP A 15 4.86 15.33 -3.17
CA ASP A 15 4.78 15.86 -1.81
C ASP A 15 3.42 15.59 -1.14
N ASN A 16 2.35 15.54 -1.95
CA ASN A 16 1.00 15.25 -1.49
C ASN A 16 0.61 13.78 -1.66
N LEU A 17 1.57 12.89 -1.95
CA LEU A 17 1.28 11.46 -2.05
C LEU A 17 0.80 10.97 -0.67
N PRO A 18 -0.40 10.36 -0.57
CA PRO A 18 -0.88 9.88 0.72
C PRO A 18 0.05 8.79 1.26
N PRO A 19 0.25 8.74 2.58
CA PRO A 19 0.94 7.61 3.20
C PRO A 19 0.11 6.34 3.00
N ALA A 20 0.78 5.20 3.04
CA ALA A 20 0.10 3.91 2.98
C ALA A 20 -0.88 3.73 4.16
N ASP A 21 -2.05 3.16 3.90
CA ASP A 21 -3.07 2.79 4.88
C ASP A 21 -2.65 1.52 5.63
N LEU A 22 -1.86 1.72 6.68
CA LEU A 22 -1.42 0.64 7.56
C LEU A 22 -2.58 -0.14 8.22
N LYS A 23 -3.78 0.44 8.32
CA LYS A 23 -4.95 -0.28 8.85
C LYS A 23 -5.50 -1.27 7.83
N ALA A 24 -5.48 -0.91 6.54
CA ALA A 24 -5.87 -1.80 5.46
C ALA A 24 -4.85 -2.93 5.30
N GLU A 25 -3.55 -2.64 5.37
CA GLU A 25 -2.48 -3.65 5.43
C GLU A 25 -2.74 -4.67 6.56
N ALA A 26 -2.94 -4.18 7.79
CA ALA A 26 -3.15 -5.02 8.96
C ALA A 26 -4.40 -5.91 8.83
N ARG A 27 -5.46 -5.40 8.19
CA ARG A 27 -6.69 -6.14 7.92
C ARG A 27 -6.43 -7.32 6.98
N VAL A 28 -5.67 -7.10 5.91
CA VAL A 28 -5.31 -8.16 4.94
C VAL A 28 -4.41 -9.21 5.59
N ARG A 29 -3.40 -8.79 6.36
CA ARG A 29 -2.55 -9.74 7.12
C ARG A 29 -3.37 -10.57 8.10
N THR A 30 -4.34 -9.95 8.78
CA THR A 30 -5.26 -10.66 9.70
C THR A 30 -6.15 -11.67 8.96
N LEU A 31 -6.61 -11.33 7.75
CA LEU A 31 -7.38 -12.25 6.90
C LEU A 31 -6.56 -13.48 6.52
N PHE A 32 -5.32 -13.30 6.07
CA PHE A 32 -4.44 -14.42 5.74
C PHE A 32 -4.10 -15.30 6.95
N ALA A 33 -3.99 -14.71 8.14
CA ALA A 33 -3.76 -15.46 9.38
C ALA A 33 -4.97 -16.33 9.80
N LYS A 34 -6.19 -15.95 9.37
CA LYS A 34 -7.43 -16.69 9.64
C LYS A 34 -7.79 -17.70 8.55
N ALA A 35 -7.16 -17.63 7.38
CA ALA A 35 -7.42 -18.56 6.29
C ALA A 35 -6.99 -19.98 6.69
N ASP A 36 -7.76 -20.98 6.27
CA ASP A 36 -7.46 -22.40 6.48
C ASP A 36 -6.31 -22.84 5.58
N LYS A 37 -5.13 -22.32 5.87
CA LYS A 37 -3.86 -22.57 5.20
C LYS A 37 -2.74 -22.65 6.24
N PRO A 38 -1.66 -23.40 6.00
CA PRO A 38 -0.48 -23.31 6.83
C PRO A 38 0.04 -21.86 6.86
N ARG A 39 0.55 -21.44 8.01
CA ARG A 39 1.09 -20.09 8.18
C ARG A 39 2.16 -19.82 7.12
N ASN A 40 2.09 -18.65 6.49
CA ASN A 40 3.00 -18.21 5.42
C ASN A 40 3.07 -19.13 4.19
N SER A 41 2.09 -20.03 3.97
CA SER A 41 2.15 -20.98 2.86
C SER A 41 2.10 -20.34 1.48
N LEU A 42 1.59 -19.11 1.36
CA LEU A 42 1.54 -18.37 0.10
C LEU A 42 2.74 -17.43 -0.09
N GLY A 43 3.64 -17.36 0.91
CA GLY A 43 4.88 -16.58 0.86
C GLY A 43 4.66 -15.14 0.39
N ARG A 44 5.37 -14.75 -0.69
CA ARG A 44 5.35 -13.38 -1.25
C ARG A 44 3.97 -12.90 -1.68
N VAL A 45 3.01 -13.79 -1.93
CA VAL A 45 1.65 -13.39 -2.30
C VAL A 45 0.97 -12.69 -1.12
N GLU A 46 1.19 -13.15 0.11
CA GLU A 46 0.62 -12.50 1.31
C GLU A 46 1.22 -11.10 1.50
N ASP A 47 2.51 -10.95 1.21
CA ASP A 47 3.21 -9.66 1.32
C ASP A 47 2.78 -8.67 0.25
N ILE A 48 2.64 -9.11 -1.01
CA ILE A 48 2.19 -8.26 -2.12
C ILE A 48 0.75 -7.82 -1.91
N ALA A 49 -0.12 -8.73 -1.44
CA ALA A 49 -1.51 -8.40 -1.15
C ALA A 49 -1.65 -7.42 0.02
N ALA A 50 -0.82 -7.56 1.06
CA ALA A 50 -0.78 -6.59 2.16
C ALA A 50 -0.26 -5.22 1.69
N TRP A 51 0.82 -5.20 0.90
CA TRP A 51 1.38 -3.97 0.33
C TRP A 51 0.41 -3.25 -0.61
N LEU A 52 -0.33 -3.98 -1.44
CA LEU A 52 -1.31 -3.41 -2.35
C LEU A 52 -2.53 -2.81 -1.61
N ALA A 53 -2.85 -3.34 -0.44
CA ALA A 53 -3.95 -2.84 0.37
C ALA A 53 -3.60 -1.60 1.18
N ALA A 54 -2.30 -1.36 1.42
CA ALA A 54 -1.78 -0.19 2.10
C ALA A 54 -1.77 1.00 1.11
#